data_AF-A0A7W0PUZ6-F1
#
_entry.id   AF-A0A7W0PUZ6-F1
#
_cell.length_a   1.000
_cell.length_b   1.000
_cell.length_c   1.000
_cell.angle_alpha   90.00
_cell.angle_beta   90.00
_cell.angle_gamma   90.00
#
_symmetry.space_group_name_H-M   'P 1'
#
loop_
_entity.id
_entity.type
_entity.pdbx_description
1 polymer ?
#
loop_
_entity_poly.entity_id
_entity_poly.type
_entity_poly.pdbx_seq_one_letter_code
_entity_poly.pdbx_strand_id
1 'polypeptide(L)' 'MIHPRLDSLLVRTNDSRYALVIVAAKRARQINNYHHQLGEGIGFDEAPPPLIESRSKNYLTMAMEEIAGGKITYQTPSV' A
#
# COMPACT_ATOMS: atom_id res chain seq x y z
N MET A 1 5.05 2.20 -20.17
CA MET A 1 5.27 0.84 -19.63
C MET A 1 4.52 0.74 -18.31
N ILE A 2 3.81 -0.36 -18.03
CA ILE A 2 3.06 -0.52 -16.76
C ILE A 2 4.05 -0.94 -15.67
N HIS A 3 4.10 -0.19 -14.57
CA HIS A 3 4.96 -0.44 -13.42
C HIS A 3 4.22 -0.11 -12.12
N PRO A 4 4.33 -0.95 -11.07
CA PRO A 4 4.97 -2.27 -11.05
C PRO A 4 4.22 -3.32 -11.89
N ARG A 5 4.89 -4.43 -12.24
CA ARG A 5 4.29 -5.52 -13.02
C ARG A 5 3.25 -6.27 -12.18
N LEU A 6 2.14 -6.67 -12.81
CA LEU A 6 1.08 -7.42 -12.14
C LEU A 6 1.56 -8.72 -11.51
N ASP A 7 2.43 -9.47 -12.21
CA ASP A 7 2.96 -10.75 -11.70
C ASP A 7 3.70 -10.56 -10.35
N SER A 8 4.46 -9.47 -10.21
CA SER A 8 5.16 -9.12 -8.97
C SER A 8 4.21 -8.79 -7.82
N LEU A 9 3.02 -8.24 -8.13
CA LEU A 9 2.00 -7.91 -7.14
C LEU A 9 1.21 -9.15 -6.70
N LEU A 10 0.91 -10.06 -7.63
CA LEU A 10 0.13 -11.27 -7.35
C LEU A 10 0.88 -12.25 -6.45
N VAL A 11 2.20 -12.40 -6.64
CA VAL A 11 3.06 -13.20 -5.74
C VAL A 11 2.98 -12.73 -4.29
N ARG A 12 2.73 -11.44 -4.05
CA ARG A 12 2.62 -10.84 -2.72
C ARG A 12 1.24 -10.94 -2.10
N THR A 13 0.25 -11.38 -2.89
CA THR A 13 -1.17 -11.40 -2.51
C THR A 13 -1.81 -12.77 -2.71
N ASN A 14 -0.98 -13.82 -2.60
CA ASN A 14 -1.39 -15.22 -2.78
C ASN A 14 -2.19 -15.43 -4.07
N ASP A 15 -1.73 -14.80 -5.17
CA ASP A 15 -2.33 -14.84 -6.50
C ASP A 15 -3.79 -14.33 -6.60
N SER A 16 -4.28 -13.67 -5.54
CA SER A 16 -5.64 -13.13 -5.49
C SER A 16 -5.69 -11.68 -5.94
N ARG A 17 -6.30 -11.45 -7.11
CA ARG A 17 -6.58 -10.09 -7.62
C ARG A 17 -7.47 -9.30 -6.68
N TYR A 18 -8.41 -9.96 -6.00
CA TYR A 18 -9.30 -9.32 -5.03
C TYR A 18 -8.52 -8.88 -3.79
N ALA A 19 -7.64 -9.73 -3.27
CA ALA A 19 -6.77 -9.35 -2.16
C ALA A 19 -5.88 -8.17 -2.55
N LEU A 20 -5.26 -8.20 -3.72
CA LEU A 20 -4.45 -7.08 -4.23
C LEU A 20 -5.21 -5.76 -4.26
N VAL A 21 -6.43 -5.74 -4.79
CA VAL A 21 -7.26 -4.52 -4.84
C VAL A 21 -7.52 -3.99 -3.44
N ILE A 22 -7.92 -4.86 -2.50
CA ILE A 22 -8.26 -4.45 -1.13
C ILE A 22 -7.01 -3.94 -0.40
N VAL A 23 -5.90 -4.67 -0.47
CA VAL A 23 -4.64 -4.32 0.21
C VAL A 23 -4.08 -3.01 -0.34
N ALA A 24 -4.01 -2.85 -1.66
CA ALA A 24 -3.52 -1.63 -2.29
C ALA A 24 -4.43 -0.42 -1.97
N ALA A 25 -5.75 -0.59 -2.01
CA ALA A 25 -6.68 0.50 -1.68
C ALA A 25 -6.60 0.93 -0.22
N LYS A 26 -6.51 -0.02 0.72
CA LYS A 26 -6.35 0.27 2.15
C LYS A 26 -5.03 0.99 2.41
N ARG A 27 -3.93 0.51 1.83
CA ARG A 27 -2.61 1.13 2.01
C ARG A 27 -2.55 2.53 1.40
N ALA A 28 -3.12 2.74 0.22
CA ALA A 28 -3.19 4.06 -0.40
C ALA A 28 -3.93 5.08 0.49
N ARG A 29 -4.98 4.66 1.22
CA ARG A 29 -5.67 5.52 2.19
C ARG A 29 -4.81 5.84 3.41
N GLN A 30 -4.01 4.91 3.92
CA GLN A 30 -3.06 5.18 5.01
C GLN A 30 -2.02 6.23 4.59
N ILE A 31 -1.45 6.10 3.39
CA ILE A 31 -0.50 7.07 2.85
C ILE A 31 -1.18 8.43 2.66
N ASN A 32 -2.39 8.45 2.11
CA ASN A 32 -3.16 9.67 1.95
C ASN A 32 -3.40 10.37 3.30
N ASN A 33 -3.85 9.60 4.30
CA ASN A 33 -4.12 10.13 5.64
C ASN A 33 -2.85 10.68 6.29
N TYR A 34 -1.71 9.98 6.16
CA TYR A 34 -0.42 10.46 6.68
C TYR A 34 -0.08 11.86 6.18
N HIS A 35 -0.28 12.13 4.88
CA HIS A 35 -0.01 13.45 4.30
C HIS A 35 -1.01 14.53 4.70
N HIS A 36 -2.27 14.17 4.97
CA HIS A 36 -3.31 15.14 5.36
C HIS A 36 -3.36 15.41 6.87
N GLN A 37 -2.87 14.48 7.67
CA GLN A 37 -2.90 14.54 9.14
C GLN A 37 -1.54 14.94 9.74
N LEU A 38 -0.59 15.31 8.86
CA LEU A 38 0.73 15.81 9.22
C LEU A 38 0.58 17.15 9.98
N GLY A 39 0.47 17.07 11.31
CA GLY A 39 0.25 18.23 12.18
C GLY A 39 -0.94 18.10 13.14
N GLU A 40 -1.83 17.12 12.93
CA GLU A 40 -3.02 16.90 13.78
C GLU A 40 -2.76 15.94 14.95
N GLY A 41 -1.53 15.41 15.09
CA GLY A 41 -1.15 14.53 16.21
C GLY A 41 -1.63 13.08 16.08
N ILE A 42 -2.08 12.68 14.90
CA ILE A 42 -2.51 11.31 14.63
C ILE A 42 -1.27 10.42 14.67
N GLY A 43 -1.29 9.41 15.55
CA GLY A 43 -0.14 8.57 15.81
C GLY A 43 0.34 7.85 14.56
N PHE A 44 1.65 7.61 14.46
CA PHE A 44 2.27 6.86 13.36
C PHE A 44 1.68 5.45 13.16
N ASP A 45 1.00 4.93 14.18
CA ASP A 45 0.34 3.62 14.16
C ASP A 45 -0.93 3.61 13.29
N GLU A 46 -1.64 4.73 13.16
CA GLU A 46 -2.89 4.82 12.39
C GLU A 46 -2.63 5.15 10.91
N ALA A 47 -1.63 5.98 10.64
CA ALA A 47 -1.27 6.41 9.28
C ALA A 47 0.25 6.35 9.08
N PRO A 48 0.83 5.14 8.90
CA PRO A 48 2.27 5.02 8.70
C PRO A 48 2.70 5.69 7.39
N PRO A 49 3.86 6.39 7.38
CA PRO A 49 4.38 7.08 6.20
C PRO A 49 4.62 6.12 5.03
N PRO A 50 4.82 6.64 3.80
CA PRO A 50 5.39 5.86 2.71
C PRO A 50 6.67 5.14 3.13
N LEU A 51 6.78 3.86 2.80
CA LEU A 51 7.87 2.95 3.17
C LEU A 51 8.96 2.84 2.09
N ILE A 52 8.77 3.53 0.98
CA ILE A 52 9.70 3.58 -0.15
C ILE A 52 9.75 4.99 -0.74
N GLU A 53 10.83 5.30 -1.43
CA GLU A 53 10.92 6.48 -2.29
C GLU A 53 10.26 6.18 -3.64
N SER A 54 9.12 6.84 -3.90
CA SER A 54 8.43 6.76 -5.18
C SER A 54 8.70 8.00 -6.02
N ARG A 55 8.80 7.80 -7.34
CA ARG A 55 8.78 8.92 -8.30
C ARG A 55 7.37 9.43 -8.58
N SER A 56 6.35 8.65 -8.20
CA SER A 56 4.95 9.01 -8.38
C SER A 56 4.46 9.84 -7.19
N LYS A 57 3.50 10.73 -7.43
CA LYS A 57 2.72 11.40 -6.37
C LYS A 57 1.36 10.73 -6.13
N ASN A 58 1.04 9.68 -6.89
CA ASN A 58 -0.21 8.97 -6.76
C ASN A 58 -0.09 7.90 -5.66
N TYR A 59 -0.90 8.01 -4.61
CA TYR A 59 -0.82 7.12 -3.44
C TYR A 59 -1.10 5.65 -3.75
N LEU A 60 -1.92 5.36 -4.76
CA LEU A 60 -2.15 3.98 -5.20
C LEU A 60 -0.90 3.41 -5.88
N THR A 61 -0.19 4.21 -6.65
CA THR A 61 1.09 3.80 -7.26
C THR A 61 2.12 3.49 -6.17
N MET A 62 2.27 4.37 -5.18
CA MET A 62 3.16 4.14 -4.03
C MET A 62 2.79 2.84 -3.30
N ALA A 63 1.50 2.63 -3.00
CA ALA A 63 1.03 1.41 -2.35
C ALA A 63 1.35 0.15 -3.16
N MET A 64 1.19 0.18 -4.49
CA MET A 64 1.55 -0.94 -5.36
C MET A 64 3.07 -1.20 -5.38
N GLU A 65 3.88 -0.14 -5.42
CA GLU A 65 5.34 -0.27 -5.37
C GLU A 65 5.82 -0.84 -4.02
N GLU A 66 5.19 -0.45 -2.90
CA GLU A 66 5.47 -1.02 -1.57
C GLU A 66 5.09 -2.51 -1.49
N ILE A 67 3.93 -2.89 -2.05
CA ILE A 67 3.50 -4.29 -2.15
C ILE A 67 4.53 -5.08 -2.97
N ALA A 68 4.90 -4.60 -4.16
CA ALA A 68 5.89 -5.26 -5.00
C ALA A 68 7.26 -5.40 -4.29
N GLY A 69 7.66 -4.37 -3.53
CA GLY A 69 8.84 -4.35 -2.68
C GLY A 69 8.77 -5.25 -1.44
N GLY A 70 7.62 -5.89 -1.18
CA GLY A 70 7.43 -6.76 -0.01
C GLY A 70 7.41 -6.02 1.32
N LYS A 71 7.09 -4.73 1.32
CA LYS A 71 7.00 -3.89 2.53
C LYS A 71 5.65 -4.00 3.24
N ILE A 72 4.65 -4.58 2.56
CA ILE A 72 3.29 -4.72 3.05
C ILE A 72 2.97 -6.18 3.32
N THR A 73 2.47 -6.44 4.52
CA THR A 73 1.84 -7.69 4.92
C THR A 73 0.35 -7.45 5.19
N TYR A 74 -0.49 -8.44 4.92
CA TYR A 74 -1.90 -8.38 5.27
C TYR A 74 -2.33 -9.71 5.90
N GLN A 75 -3.37 -9.66 6.70
CA GLN A 75 -4.02 -10.83 7.27
C GLN A 75 -5.47 -10.87 6.78
N THR A 76 -5.91 -12.04 6.37
CA THR A 76 -7.33 -12.32 6.16
C THR A 76 -7.96 -12.65 7.52
N PRO A 77 -9.19 -12.22 7.80
CA PRO A 77 -9.91 -12.66 8.99
C PRO A 77 -9.97 -14.19 9.01
N SER A 78 -9.56 -14.80 10.12
CA SER A 78 -9.85 -16.20 10.42
C SER A 78 -11.33 -16.28 10.81
N VAL A 79 -12.12 -16.98 10.00
CA VAL A 79 -13.53 -17.28 10.28
C VAL A 79 -13.62 -18.27 11.42
#